data_AF-D1P8G5-F1
#
_entry.id   AF-D1P8G5-F1
#
_cell.length_a   1.000
_cell.length_b   1.000
_cell.length_c   1.000
_cell.angle_alpha   90.00
_cell.angle_beta   90.00
_cell.angle_gamma   90.00
#
_symmetry.space_group_name_H-M   'P 1'
#
loop_
_entity.id
_entity.type
_entity.pdbx_description
1 polymer ?
#
loop_
_entity_poly.entity_id
_entity_poly.type
_entity_poly.pdbx_seq_one_letter_code
_entity_poly.pdbx_strand_id
1 'polypeptide(L)'
;HDFDPRKRAMHLYFKGYRIARIAEALNEKSATIHSWKRRDKWDEITPVERVEMTLEMRLCTLLNKENKEGKDFKEIDLLYRQVERHAKIHKYQNGGNEVEFK
;
A
#
# COMPACT_ATOMS: atom_id res chain seq x y z
N HIS A 1 0.95 18.31 -6.27
CA HIS A 1 1.00 16.84 -6.37
C HIS A 1 -0.44 16.37 -6.29
N ASP A 2 -1.10 16.23 -7.44
CA ASP A 2 -2.49 15.76 -7.48
C ASP A 2 -2.49 14.27 -7.14
N PHE A 3 -2.98 13.94 -5.96
CA PHE A 3 -3.14 12.55 -5.54
C PHE A 3 -4.19 11.93 -6.45
N ASP A 4 -3.80 10.93 -7.25
CA ASP A 4 -4.71 10.16 -8.10
C ASP A 4 -6.03 9.86 -7.34
N PRO A 5 -7.19 10.38 -7.82
CA PRO A 5 -8.46 10.29 -7.10
C PRO A 5 -8.85 8.83 -6.82
N ARG A 6 -8.41 7.88 -7.67
CA ARG A 6 -8.63 6.45 -7.47
C ARG A 6 -7.86 5.91 -6.26
N LYS A 7 -6.59 6.27 -6.11
CA LYS A 7 -5.77 5.90 -4.93
C LYS A 7 -6.32 6.52 -3.66
N ARG A 8 -6.73 7.80 -3.72
CA ARG A 8 -7.34 8.48 -2.58
C ARG A 8 -8.66 7.84 -2.16
N ALA A 9 -9.48 7.42 -3.11
CA ALA A 9 -10.72 6.68 -2.85
C ALA A 9 -10.45 5.33 -2.16
N MET A 10 -9.47 4.57 -2.64
CA MET A 10 -9.06 3.30 -2.05
C MET A 10 -8.59 3.47 -0.59
N HIS A 11 -7.78 4.50 -0.31
CA HIS A 11 -7.35 4.79 1.06
C HIS A 11 -8.51 5.14 2.00
N LEU A 12 -9.47 5.95 1.54
CA LEU A 12 -10.65 6.27 2.34
C LEU A 12 -11.52 5.03 2.57
N TYR A 13 -11.65 4.16 1.57
CA TYR A 13 -12.35 2.89 1.70
C TYR A 13 -11.75 2.03 2.82
N PHE A 14 -10.42 1.86 2.83
CA PHE A 14 -9.74 1.10 3.86
C PHE A 14 -9.73 1.75 5.26
N LYS A 15 -9.98 3.06 5.33
CA LYS A 15 -10.26 3.75 6.60
C LYS A 15 -11.70 3.51 7.12
N GLY A 16 -12.52 2.74 6.40
CA GLY A 16 -13.89 2.40 6.80
C GLY A 16 -14.96 3.40 6.33
N TYR A 17 -14.61 4.35 5.46
CA TYR A 17 -15.61 5.29 4.93
C TYR A 17 -16.56 4.58 3.96
N ARG A 18 -17.85 4.93 4.05
CA ARG A 18 -18.86 4.45 3.09
C ARG A 18 -18.60 5.07 1.71
N ILE A 19 -18.84 4.29 0.64
CA ILE A 19 -18.62 4.72 -0.74
C ILE A 19 -19.32 6.06 -1.09
N ALA A 20 -20.53 6.30 -0.58
CA ALA A 20 -21.22 7.58 -0.76
C ALA A 20 -20.44 8.77 -0.19
N ARG A 21 -19.88 8.63 1.02
CA ARG A 21 -19.05 9.67 1.66
C ARG A 21 -17.72 9.88 0.94
N ILE A 22 -17.16 8.81 0.37
CA ILE A 22 -15.94 8.90 -0.45
C ILE A 22 -16.22 9.67 -1.73
N ALA A 23 -17.33 9.35 -2.39
CA ALA A 23 -17.77 10.01 -3.61
C ALA A 23 -17.98 11.52 -3.39
N GLU A 24 -18.68 11.90 -2.32
CA GLU A 24 -18.85 13.30 -1.89
C GLU A 24 -17.49 13.98 -1.64
N ALA A 25 -16.61 13.36 -0.85
CA ALA A 25 -15.32 13.95 -0.47
C ALA A 25 -14.36 14.15 -1.64
N LEU A 26 -14.52 13.39 -2.72
CA LEU A 26 -13.68 13.46 -3.92
C LEU A 26 -14.36 14.18 -5.10
N ASN A 27 -15.60 14.64 -4.91
CA ASN A 27 -16.44 15.19 -5.99
C ASN A 27 -16.56 14.22 -7.19
N GLU A 28 -16.74 12.93 -6.89
CA GLU A 28 -16.83 11.83 -7.85
C GLU A 28 -18.21 11.17 -7.81
N LYS A 29 -18.60 10.49 -8.89
CA LYS A 29 -19.84 9.70 -8.88
C LYS A 29 -19.64 8.43 -8.06
N SER A 30 -20.60 8.05 -7.21
CA SER A 30 -20.52 6.78 -6.46
C SER A 30 -20.34 5.56 -7.37
N ALA A 31 -20.95 5.57 -8.56
CA ALA A 31 -20.76 4.55 -9.58
C ALA A 31 -19.30 4.42 -10.05
N THR A 32 -18.57 5.54 -10.15
CA THR A 32 -17.14 5.56 -10.47
C THR A 32 -16.33 4.85 -9.38
N ILE A 33 -16.60 5.17 -8.10
CA ILE A 33 -15.92 4.54 -6.96
C ILE A 33 -16.23 3.02 -6.90
N HIS A 34 -17.49 2.64 -7.09
CA HIS A 34 -17.87 1.22 -7.17
C HIS A 34 -17.17 0.48 -8.33
N SER A 35 -17.01 1.15 -9.48
CA SER A 35 -16.27 0.59 -10.61
C SER A 35 -14.78 0.39 -10.30
N TRP A 36 -14.14 1.34 -9.60
CA TRP A 36 -12.75 1.17 -9.15
C TRP A 36 -12.62 0.04 -8.13
N LYS A 37 -13.47 0.03 -7.10
CA LYS A 37 -13.54 -1.03 -6.09
C LYS A 37 -13.64 -2.42 -6.71
N ARG A 38 -14.51 -2.59 -7.73
CA ARG A 38 -14.69 -3.86 -8.42
C ARG A 38 -13.47 -4.22 -9.28
N ARG A 39 -12.94 -3.27 -10.05
CA ARG A 39 -11.80 -3.52 -10.97
C ARG A 39 -10.51 -3.87 -10.23
N ASP A 40 -10.26 -3.20 -9.11
CA ASP A 40 -9.06 -3.40 -8.29
C ASP A 40 -9.29 -4.34 -7.11
N LYS A 41 -10.49 -4.95 -7.06
CA LYS A 41 -10.84 -5.97 -6.07
C LYS A 41 -10.56 -5.54 -4.62
N TRP A 42 -10.93 -4.32 -4.23
CA TRP A 42 -10.54 -3.80 -2.91
C TRP A 42 -11.02 -4.67 -1.73
N ASP A 43 -12.10 -5.43 -1.90
CA ASP A 43 -12.60 -6.36 -0.87
C ASP A 43 -11.72 -7.59 -0.68
N GLU A 44 -10.96 -7.96 -1.71
CA GLU A 44 -10.05 -9.11 -1.68
C GLU A 44 -8.71 -8.73 -1.05
N ILE A 45 -8.40 -7.43 -0.93
CA ILE A 45 -7.14 -6.95 -0.38
C ILE A 45 -7.09 -7.16 1.14
N THR A 46 -6.20 -8.04 1.56
CA THR A 46 -5.94 -8.39 2.95
C THR A 46 -5.25 -7.25 3.71
N PRO A 47 -5.35 -7.21 5.05
CA PRO A 47 -4.62 -6.23 5.85
C PRO A 47 -3.10 -6.23 5.62
N VAL A 48 -2.50 -7.40 5.35
CA VAL A 48 -1.06 -7.54 5.08
C VAL A 48 -0.69 -6.89 3.75
N GLU A 49 -1.44 -7.16 2.69
CA GLU A 49 -1.23 -6.52 1.38
C GLU A 49 -1.40 -5.00 1.47
N ARG A 50 -2.30 -4.49 2.32
CA ARG A 50 -2.42 -3.04 2.56
C ARG A 50 -1.18 -2.42 3.19
N VAL A 51 -0.57 -3.12 4.15
CA VAL A 51 0.69 -2.68 4.76
C VAL A 51 1.78 -2.68 3.69
N GLU A 52 1.88 -3.72 2.88
CA GLU A 52 2.87 -3.85 1.82
C GLU A 52 2.76 -2.75 0.77
N MET A 53 1.55 -2.47 0.28
CA MET A 53 1.30 -1.34 -0.64
C MET A 53 1.70 0.00 -0.02
N THR A 54 1.49 0.19 1.29
CA THR A 54 1.86 1.42 1.98
C THR A 54 3.37 1.56 2.11
N LEU A 55 4.06 0.46 2.44
CA LEU A 55 5.52 0.39 2.49
C LEU A 55 6.14 0.70 1.12
N GLU A 56 5.64 0.06 0.06
CA GLU A 56 6.09 0.26 -1.32
C GLU A 56 5.89 1.71 -1.77
N MET A 57 4.71 2.29 -1.55
CA MET A 57 4.44 3.70 -1.86
C MET A 57 5.39 4.66 -1.13
N ARG A 58 5.66 4.42 0.15
CA ARG A 58 6.57 5.26 0.93
C ARG A 58 8.01 5.13 0.44
N LEU A 59 8.42 3.91 0.11
CA LEU A 59 9.73 3.63 -0.46
C LEU A 59 9.92 4.36 -1.79
N CYS A 60 8.97 4.26 -2.73
CA CYS A 60 9.01 4.99 -4.00
C CYS A 60 9.08 6.51 -3.79
N THR A 61 8.34 7.04 -2.80
CA THR A 61 8.36 8.47 -2.47
C THR A 61 9.76 8.91 -2.02
N LEU A 62 10.40 8.15 -1.14
CA LEU A 62 11.75 8.48 -0.66
C LEU A 62 12.80 8.30 -1.76
N LEU A 63 12.70 7.24 -2.56
CA LEU A 63 13.62 6.99 -3.68
C LEU A 63 13.56 8.12 -4.72
N ASN A 64 12.38 8.66 -5.00
CA ASN A 64 12.19 9.76 -5.94
C ASN A 64 12.48 11.16 -5.34
N LYS A 65 12.78 11.27 -4.05
CA LYS A 65 13.16 12.55 -3.42
C LYS A 65 14.49 13.05 -4.00
N GLU A 66 14.52 14.24 -4.59
CA GLU A 66 15.73 14.82 -5.21
C GLU A 66 16.85 15.05 -4.18
N ASN A 67 16.55 15.79 -3.11
CA ASN A 67 17.50 16.14 -2.06
C ASN A 67 17.29 15.26 -0.82
N LYS A 68 17.93 14.09 -0.81
CA LYS A 68 17.88 13.16 0.34
C LYS A 68 18.83 13.62 1.45
N GLU A 69 18.37 13.47 2.68
CA GLU A 69 19.11 13.65 3.92
C GLU A 69 19.43 12.29 4.54
N GLY A 70 20.34 12.24 5.51
CA GLY A 70 20.70 11.00 6.22
C GLY A 70 19.49 10.26 6.82
N LYS A 71 18.47 10.98 7.28
CA LYS A 71 17.22 10.39 7.79
C LYS A 71 16.42 9.64 6.71
N ASP A 72 16.44 10.13 5.47
CA ASP A 72 15.72 9.48 4.37
C ASP A 72 16.38 8.16 4.00
N PHE A 73 17.73 8.13 3.95
CA PHE A 73 18.48 6.89 3.71
C PHE A 73 18.24 5.86 4.82
N LYS A 74 18.18 6.30 6.07
CA LYS A 74 17.83 5.43 7.20
C LYS A 74 16.41 4.88 7.07
N GLU A 75 15.45 5.70 6.68
CA GLU A 75 14.07 5.27 6.47
C GLU A 75 13.97 4.27 5.30
N ILE A 76 14.64 4.53 4.17
CA ILE A 76 14.73 3.60 3.03
C ILE A 76 15.26 2.23 3.45
N ASP A 77 16.36 2.20 4.20
CA ASP A 77 16.94 0.95 4.72
C ASP A 77 15.94 0.19 5.61
N LEU A 78 15.28 0.89 6.54
CA LEU A 78 14.28 0.28 7.41
C LEU A 78 13.09 -0.29 6.62
N LEU A 79 12.63 0.42 5.59
CA LEU A 79 11.54 -0.02 4.71
C LEU A 79 11.93 -1.27 3.91
N TYR A 80 13.14 -1.33 3.34
CA TYR A 80 13.62 -2.52 2.64
C TYR A 80 13.66 -3.76 3.56
N ARG A 81 14.10 -3.62 4.82
CA ARG A 81 14.06 -4.72 5.79
C ARG A 81 12.64 -5.21 6.08
N GLN A 82 11.64 -4.31 6.10
CA GLN A 82 10.24 -4.73 6.25
C GLN A 82 9.75 -5.50 5.03
N VAL A 83 10.08 -5.05 3.82
CA VAL A 83 9.74 -5.77 2.58
C VAL A 83 10.34 -7.17 2.57
N GLU A 84 11.61 -7.33 2.93
CA GLU A 84 12.26 -8.65 3.03
C GLU A 84 11.57 -9.55 4.07
N ARG A 85 11.21 -8.99 5.24
CA ARG A 85 10.50 -9.74 6.29
C ARG A 85 9.16 -10.26 5.78
N HIS A 86 8.40 -9.42 5.07
CA HIS A 86 7.13 -9.80 4.49
C HIS A 86 7.30 -10.89 3.42
N ALA A 87 8.29 -10.76 2.53
CA ALA A 87 8.60 -11.79 1.53
C ALA A 87 8.98 -13.14 2.18
N LYS A 88 9.71 -13.13 3.30
CA LYS A 88 10.00 -14.33 4.08
C LYS A 88 8.74 -14.95 4.67
N ILE A 89 7.86 -14.14 5.29
CA ILE A 89 6.57 -14.62 5.83
C ILE A 89 5.74 -15.31 4.75
N HIS A 90 5.62 -14.70 3.56
CA HIS A 90 4.91 -15.31 2.42
C HIS A 90 5.53 -16.64 2.00
N LYS A 91 6.86 -16.77 2.01
CA LYS A 91 7.56 -18.02 1.70
C LYS A 91 7.23 -19.13 2.70
N TYR A 92 7.18 -18.85 4.01
CA TYR A 92 6.77 -19.84 5.02
C TYR A 92 5.31 -20.23 4.90
N GLN A 93 4.42 -19.25 4.68
CA GLN A 93 2.98 -19.50 4.53
C GLN A 93 2.66 -20.37 3.31
N ASN A 94 3.49 -20.30 2.26
CA ASN A 94 3.39 -21.13 1.06
C ASN A 94 4.15 -22.47 1.16
N GLY A 95 4.54 -22.91 2.36
CA GLY A 95 5.15 -24.23 2.60
C GLY A 95 6.67 -24.31 2.43
N GLY A 96 7.38 -23.16 2.44
CA GLY A 96 8.84 -23.15 2.38
C GLY A 96 9.48 -23.50 3.73
N ASN A 97 10.09 -24.69 3.84
CA ASN A 97 10.96 -25.04 4.96
C ASN A 97 12.22 -24.15 4.97
N GLU A 98 12.55 -23.67 6.17
CA GLU A 98 13.76 -22.90 6.47
C GLU A 98 14.99 -23.82 6.31
N VAL A 99 15.77 -23.64 5.26
CA VAL A 99 17.18 -24.06 5.35
C VAL A 99 17.88 -22.96 6.12
N GLU A 100 18.09 -23.22 7.41
CA GLU A 100 18.95 -22.45 8.30
C GLU A 100 20.28 -22.16 7.60
N PHE A 101 20.63 -20.87 7.50
CA PHE A 101 22.03 -20.50 7.35
C PHE A 101 22.53 -20.06 8.73
N LYS A 102 23.39 -20.92 9.29
CA LYS A 102 24.27 -20.63 10.43
C LYS A 102 25.23 -19.50 10.12
#